data_AF-A0A9N8J998-F1
#
_entry.id   AF-A0A9N8J998-F1
#
_cell.length_a   1.000
_cell.length_b   1.000
_cell.length_c   1.000
_cell.angle_alpha   90.00
_cell.angle_beta   90.00
_cell.angle_gamma   90.00
#
_symmetry.space_group_name_H-M   'P 1'
#
loop_
_entity.id
_entity.type
_entity.pdbx_description
1 polymer ?
#
loop_
_entity_poly.entity_id
_entity_poly.type
_entity_poly.pdbx_seq_one_letter_code
_entity_poly.pdbx_strand_id
1 'polypeptide(L)'
;MLQVGTAGQVGDVEMQDLLFTTVGPTAGAVLVEWNLQASSQGAAGLWDCHARIGGATGTKLTPAECPASTSGTDSGCNAGSLMMHLTKSGSGYFENMWLWVADHMIEYVYAPFRLEHRAL
;
A
#
# COMPACT_ATOMS: atom_id res chain seq x y z
N MET A 1 -3.51 -0.98 9.71
CA MET A 1 -3.58 0.48 9.50
C MET A 1 -5.04 0.88 9.57
N LEU A 2 -5.85 0.48 8.59
CA LEU A 2 -7.29 0.69 8.59
C LEU A 2 -8.02 -0.60 8.95
N GLN A 3 -8.95 -0.53 9.90
CA GLN A 3 -9.85 -1.62 10.23
C GLN A 3 -11.27 -1.21 9.84
N VAL A 4 -11.91 -1.96 8.93
CA VAL A 4 -13.26 -1.70 8.43
C VAL A 4 -14.24 -2.61 9.17
N GLY A 5 -14.93 -2.02 10.15
CA GLY A 5 -15.85 -2.71 11.04
C GLY A 5 -15.17 -3.65 12.05
N THR A 6 -15.98 -4.39 12.80
CA THR A 6 -15.55 -5.42 13.76
C THR A 6 -16.07 -6.80 13.35
N ALA A 7 -15.47 -7.87 13.88
CA ALA A 7 -15.89 -9.24 13.57
C ALA A 7 -17.39 -9.44 13.86
N GLY A 8 -18.12 -9.97 12.88
CA GLY A 8 -19.57 -10.20 12.95
C GLY A 8 -20.45 -8.95 12.80
N GLN A 9 -19.86 -7.77 12.58
CA GLN A 9 -20.63 -6.56 12.29
C GLN A 9 -21.25 -6.64 10.89
N VAL A 10 -22.55 -6.36 10.80
CA VAL A 10 -23.27 -6.19 9.54
C VAL A 10 -23.58 -4.71 9.33
N GLY A 11 -23.35 -4.20 8.12
CA GLY A 11 -23.66 -2.80 7.81
C GLY A 11 -23.20 -2.40 6.42
N ASP A 12 -23.13 -1.08 6.24
CA ASP A 12 -22.84 -0.45 4.96
C ASP A 12 -21.58 0.39 5.08
N VAL A 13 -20.75 0.34 4.05
CA VAL A 13 -19.57 1.20 3.94
C VAL A 13 -19.21 1.40 2.48
N GLU A 14 -18.95 2.64 2.12
CA GLU A 14 -18.49 3.00 0.78
C GLU A 14 -17.23 3.85 0.94
N MET A 15 -16.15 3.45 0.26
CA MET A 15 -14.95 4.26 0.15
C MET A 15 -14.58 4.43 -1.32
N GLN A 16 -14.20 5.64 -1.70
CA GLN A 16 -13.91 6.02 -3.07
C GLN A 16 -12.65 6.88 -3.13
N ASP A 17 -11.88 6.73 -4.22
CA ASP A 17 -10.73 7.57 -4.55
C ASP A 17 -9.64 7.65 -3.45
N LEU A 18 -9.35 6.51 -2.79
CA LEU A 18 -8.37 6.44 -1.69
C LEU A 18 -7.09 5.71 -2.09
N LEU A 19 -5.95 6.22 -1.61
CA LEU A 19 -4.66 5.54 -1.67
C LEU A 19 -4.19 5.13 -0.26
N PHE A 20 -4.10 3.81 -0.03
CA PHE A 20 -3.52 3.24 1.17
C PHE A 20 -2.01 3.00 0.95
N THR A 21 -1.16 3.57 1.80
CA THR A 21 0.30 3.48 1.64
C THR A 21 1.01 3.50 3.00
N THR A 22 2.32 3.26 3.00
CA THR A 22 3.18 3.28 4.20
C THR A 22 4.38 4.20 3.98
N VAL A 23 5.06 4.54 5.08
CA VAL A 23 6.30 5.32 5.07
C VAL A 23 7.38 4.54 5.82
N GLY A 24 8.42 4.13 5.09
CA GLY A 24 9.52 3.31 5.58
C GLY A 24 9.17 1.83 5.74
N PRO A 25 10.10 1.02 6.26
CA PRO A 25 9.86 -0.39 6.48
C PRO A 25 8.79 -0.63 7.56
N THR A 26 7.73 -1.32 7.17
CA THR A 26 6.57 -1.63 8.01
C THR A 26 6.20 -3.10 7.94
N ALA A 27 7.15 -4.00 8.25
CA ALA A 27 7.03 -5.45 8.03
C ALA A 27 5.78 -6.10 8.66
N GLY A 28 5.22 -5.53 9.74
CA GLY A 28 4.01 -6.03 10.41
C GLY A 28 2.70 -5.36 9.95
N ALA A 29 2.73 -4.45 8.98
CA ALA A 29 1.55 -3.69 8.60
C ALA A 29 0.58 -4.53 7.76
N VAL A 30 -0.66 -4.62 8.25
CA VAL A 30 -1.84 -4.92 7.43
C VAL A 30 -2.46 -3.58 7.03
N LEU A 31 -2.50 -3.24 5.74
CA LEU A 31 -3.00 -1.92 5.31
C LEU A 31 -4.50 -1.81 5.53
N VAL A 32 -5.28 -2.71 4.94
CA VAL A 32 -6.73 -2.78 5.14
C VAL A 32 -7.11 -4.12 5.74
N GLU A 33 -7.71 -4.11 6.91
CA GLU A 33 -8.40 -5.26 7.49
C GLU A 33 -9.91 -5.07 7.36
N TRP A 34 -10.54 -5.96 6.61
CA TRP A 34 -11.97 -5.90 6.31
C TRP A 34 -12.74 -6.95 7.10
N ASN A 35 -13.48 -6.46 8.11
CA ASN A 35 -14.26 -7.28 9.02
C ASN A 35 -15.77 -7.23 8.75
N LEU A 36 -16.24 -6.12 8.18
CA LEU A 36 -17.65 -5.82 7.96
C LEU A 36 -18.28 -6.79 6.95
N GLN A 37 -19.44 -7.32 7.30
CA GLN A 37 -20.35 -8.00 6.38
C GLN A 37 -21.32 -6.98 5.79
N ALA A 38 -21.44 -6.95 4.46
CA ALA A 38 -22.42 -6.10 3.77
C ALA A 38 -23.86 -6.44 4.19
N SER A 39 -24.69 -5.42 4.49
CA SER A 39 -26.11 -5.62 4.82
C SER A 39 -26.92 -6.16 3.63
N SER A 40 -26.49 -5.82 2.41
CA SER A 40 -27.02 -6.32 1.14
C SER A 40 -25.90 -6.34 0.08
N GLN A 41 -26.12 -7.00 -1.06
CA GLN A 41 -25.10 -7.08 -2.12
C GLN A 41 -24.69 -5.67 -2.58
N GLY A 42 -23.39 -5.38 -2.52
CA GLY A 42 -22.83 -4.08 -2.90
C GLY A 42 -22.89 -3.00 -1.82
N ALA A 43 -23.54 -3.24 -0.67
CA ALA A 43 -23.67 -2.21 0.38
C ALA A 43 -22.38 -1.93 1.16
N ALA A 44 -21.40 -2.81 1.07
CA ALA A 44 -20.06 -2.63 1.61
C ALA A 44 -19.04 -2.77 0.48
N GLY A 45 -18.25 -1.74 0.19
CA GLY A 45 -17.34 -1.79 -0.94
C GLY A 45 -16.31 -0.68 -1.05
N LEU A 46 -15.42 -0.88 -2.01
CA LEU A 46 -14.36 0.02 -2.42
C LEU A 46 -14.45 0.25 -3.93
N TRP A 47 -14.40 1.51 -4.36
CA TRP A 47 -14.33 1.90 -5.77
C TRP A 47 -13.13 2.82 -5.98
N ASP A 48 -12.26 2.51 -6.94
CA ASP A 48 -11.05 3.28 -7.23
C ASP A 48 -10.18 3.55 -5.99
N CYS A 49 -10.12 2.55 -5.11
CA CYS A 49 -9.24 2.57 -3.95
C CYS A 49 -8.07 1.63 -4.19
N HIS A 50 -6.86 2.07 -3.89
CA HIS A 50 -5.65 1.30 -4.18
C HIS A 50 -4.76 1.18 -2.95
N ALA A 51 -4.04 0.07 -2.83
CA ALA A 51 -2.91 -0.04 -1.94
C ALA A 51 -1.62 0.08 -2.76
N ARG A 52 -0.77 1.04 -2.42
CA ARG A 52 0.54 1.24 -3.06
C ARG A 52 1.61 1.28 -2.00
N ILE A 53 2.49 0.29 -1.95
CA ILE A 53 3.56 0.23 -0.95
C ILE A 53 4.92 0.44 -1.63
N GLY A 54 5.58 1.53 -1.24
CA GLY A 54 6.89 1.94 -1.77
C GLY A 54 6.83 2.55 -3.18
N GLY A 55 8.01 2.73 -3.78
CA GLY A 55 8.13 3.14 -5.18
C GLY A 55 7.59 4.53 -5.51
N ALA A 56 7.41 5.38 -4.50
CA ALA A 56 6.92 6.74 -4.70
C ALA A 56 7.59 7.74 -3.77
N THR A 57 7.60 9.01 -4.16
CA THR A 57 8.15 10.10 -3.35
C THR A 57 7.44 10.17 -2.00
N GLY A 58 8.23 10.28 -0.93
CA GLY A 58 7.72 10.32 0.45
C GLY A 58 7.53 8.96 1.11
N THR A 59 7.58 7.85 0.37
CA THR A 59 7.41 6.50 0.95
C THR A 59 8.63 6.01 1.73
N LYS A 60 9.82 6.61 1.55
CA LYS A 60 11.10 6.11 2.12
C LYS A 60 11.38 4.64 1.81
N LEU A 61 10.84 4.17 0.69
CA LEU A 61 11.01 2.84 0.11
C LEU A 61 11.23 3.04 -1.39
N THR A 62 12.13 3.96 -1.74
CA THR A 62 12.55 4.28 -3.11
C THR A 62 13.90 3.62 -3.41
N PRO A 63 14.42 3.65 -4.65
CA PRO A 63 15.76 3.15 -4.94
C PRO A 63 16.89 3.79 -4.11
N ALA A 64 16.65 4.95 -3.49
CA ALA A 64 17.62 5.60 -2.61
C ALA A 64 17.76 4.87 -1.25
N GLU A 65 16.66 4.37 -0.68
CA GLU A 65 16.66 3.59 0.56
C GLU A 65 16.74 2.08 0.30
N CYS A 66 16.11 1.64 -0.78
CA CYS A 66 15.86 0.26 -1.16
C CYS A 66 16.26 0.03 -2.63
N PRO A 67 17.56 -0.03 -2.93
CA PRO A 67 18.04 -0.36 -4.26
C PRO A 67 17.59 -1.78 -4.67
N ALA A 68 17.59 -2.08 -5.97
CA ALA A 68 17.21 -3.40 -6.45
C ALA A 68 18.15 -4.48 -5.88
N SER A 69 17.59 -5.43 -5.13
CA SER A 69 18.36 -6.54 -4.58
C SER A 69 18.75 -7.52 -5.69
N THR A 70 20.03 -7.88 -5.76
CA THR A 70 20.56 -8.87 -6.74
C THR A 70 20.66 -10.27 -6.16
N SER A 71 20.44 -10.44 -4.85
CA SER A 71 20.37 -11.73 -4.17
C SER A 71 19.75 -11.59 -2.78
N GLY A 72 18.92 -12.55 -2.37
CA GLY A 72 18.35 -12.58 -1.02
C GLY A 72 17.22 -11.58 -0.82
N THR A 73 17.12 -11.03 0.39
CA THR A 73 16.07 -10.06 0.78
C THR A 73 16.73 -8.91 1.52
N ASP A 74 16.48 -7.67 1.08
CA ASP A 74 17.10 -6.51 1.70
C ASP A 74 16.47 -6.21 3.06
N SER A 75 17.24 -6.54 4.11
CA SER A 75 16.87 -6.23 5.49
C SER A 75 16.70 -4.72 5.66
N GLY A 76 15.50 -4.28 6.05
CA GLY A 76 15.18 -2.86 6.17
C GLY A 76 14.32 -2.31 5.02
N CYS A 77 13.99 -3.13 4.01
CA CYS A 77 13.06 -2.79 2.93
C CYS A 77 11.74 -3.56 2.98
N ASN A 78 11.44 -4.16 4.14
CA ASN A 78 10.19 -4.91 4.36
C ASN A 78 8.99 -3.95 4.38
N ALA A 79 8.27 -3.91 3.27
CA ALA A 79 7.32 -2.85 2.97
C ALA A 79 5.95 -3.03 3.69
N GLY A 80 5.54 -4.26 3.98
CA GLY A 80 4.24 -4.58 4.60
C GLY A 80 4.11 -6.08 4.88
N SER A 81 3.11 -6.46 5.68
CA SER A 81 2.71 -7.87 5.88
C SER A 81 1.61 -8.27 4.90
N LEU A 82 0.54 -7.47 4.81
CA LEU A 82 -0.62 -7.69 3.94
C LEU A 82 -1.18 -6.35 3.44
N MET A 83 -1.56 -6.27 2.17
CA MET A 83 -2.26 -5.07 1.64
C MET A 83 -3.76 -5.09 1.96
N MET A 84 -4.39 -6.26 1.84
CA MET A 84 -5.81 -6.46 2.10
C MET A 84 -6.01 -7.78 2.86
N HIS A 85 -6.70 -7.73 3.99
CA HIS A 85 -7.10 -8.88 4.77
C HIS A 85 -8.64 -8.92 4.85
N LEU A 86 -9.27 -9.68 3.96
CA LEU A 86 -10.69 -10.01 4.07
C LEU A 86 -10.85 -11.14 5.11
N THR A 87 -11.43 -10.81 6.25
CA THR A 87 -11.58 -11.80 7.34
C THR A 87 -12.76 -12.74 7.08
N LYS A 88 -12.87 -13.78 7.90
CA LYS A 88 -13.91 -14.82 7.75
C LYS A 88 -15.35 -14.28 7.82
N SER A 89 -15.58 -13.20 8.59
CA SER A 89 -16.91 -12.58 8.68
C SER A 89 -17.13 -11.47 7.65
N GLY A 90 -16.07 -11.00 7.00
CA GLY A 90 -16.15 -9.87 6.09
C GLY A 90 -16.77 -10.26 4.74
N SER A 91 -17.50 -9.32 4.14
CA SER A 91 -17.89 -9.37 2.73
C SER A 91 -17.83 -7.97 2.12
N GLY A 92 -17.55 -7.87 0.83
CA GLY A 92 -17.50 -6.58 0.16
C GLY A 92 -17.44 -6.69 -1.36
N TYR A 93 -17.73 -5.58 -2.02
CA TYR A 93 -17.56 -5.37 -3.45
C TYR A 93 -16.34 -4.49 -3.68
N PHE A 94 -15.35 -4.98 -4.44
CA PHE A 94 -14.09 -4.27 -4.66
C PHE A 94 -13.88 -4.07 -6.16
N GLU A 95 -14.07 -2.85 -6.63
CA GLU A 95 -13.97 -2.50 -8.04
C GLU A 95 -12.81 -1.52 -8.27
N ASN A 96 -12.09 -1.75 -9.38
CA ASN A 96 -10.92 -0.96 -9.76
C ASN A 96 -9.90 -0.82 -8.61
N MET A 97 -9.66 -1.92 -7.89
CA MET A 97 -8.68 -1.96 -6.81
C MET A 97 -7.34 -2.49 -7.31
N TRP A 98 -6.28 -1.70 -7.11
CA TRP A 98 -4.91 -2.11 -7.39
C TRP A 98 -4.16 -2.29 -6.07
N LEU A 99 -3.68 -3.50 -5.82
CA LEU A 99 -2.82 -3.82 -4.68
C LEU A 99 -1.40 -4.01 -5.20
N TRP A 100 -0.59 -2.95 -5.16
CA TRP A 100 0.73 -2.91 -5.75
C TRP A 100 1.82 -2.76 -4.68
N VAL A 101 2.72 -3.75 -4.64
CA VAL A 101 4.03 -3.60 -4.03
C VAL A 101 4.97 -3.12 -5.12
N ALA A 102 5.72 -2.06 -4.84
CA ALA A 102 6.54 -1.41 -5.85
C ALA A 102 7.62 -2.33 -6.44
N ASP A 103 7.55 -2.54 -7.75
CA ASP A 103 8.63 -3.15 -8.52
C ASP A 103 9.60 -2.10 -9.11
N HIS A 104 9.16 -0.84 -9.24
CA HIS A 104 9.96 0.29 -9.67
C HIS A 104 9.50 1.59 -9.01
N MET A 105 10.26 2.67 -9.20
CA MET A 105 9.82 4.01 -8.80
C MET A 105 8.88 4.59 -9.87
N ILE A 106 7.70 5.02 -9.45
CA ILE A 106 6.65 5.52 -10.35
C ILE A 106 6.96 6.91 -10.90
N GLU A 107 7.70 7.74 -10.14
CA GLU A 107 8.15 9.05 -10.64
C GLU A 107 9.46 8.92 -11.43
N TYR A 108 9.57 9.71 -12.49
CA TYR A 108 10.87 9.98 -13.12
C TYR A 108 11.72 10.80 -12.16
N VAL A 109 12.75 10.18 -11.59
CA VAL A 109 13.78 10.92 -10.87
C VAL A 109 14.66 11.62 -11.90
N TYR A 110 14.46 12.93 -12.09
CA TYR A 110 15.51 13.75 -12.67
C TYR A 110 16.69 13.71 -11.70
N ALA A 111 17.70 12.90 -12.00
CA ALA A 111 18.96 12.96 -11.27
C ALA A 111 19.45 14.41 -11.33
N PRO A 112 19.58 15.12 -10.19
CA PRO A 112 20.21 16.43 -10.22
C PRO A 112 21.61 16.22 -10.77
N PHE A 113 21.96 16.96 -11.82
CA PHE A 113 23.32 17.04 -12.33
C PHE A 113 24.23 17.26 -11.13
N ARG A 114 25.01 16.24 -10.76
CA ARG A 114 26.01 16.38 -9.71
C ARG A 114 27.07 17.29 -10.31
N LEU A 115 26.93 18.59 -10.10
CA LEU A 115 28.03 19.53 -10.24
C LEU A 115 29.03 19.15 -9.15
N GLU A 116 29.82 18.12 -9.42
CA GLU A 116 31.08 17.95 -8.73
C GLU A 116 31.90 19.19 -9.10
N HIS A 117 31.90 20.17 -8.20
CA HIS A 117 32.93 21.19 -8.15
C HIS A 117 34.26 20.46 -7.96
N ARG A 118 34.88 20.07 -9.08
CA ARG A 118 36.33 19.89 -9.14
C ARG A 118 36.94 21.25 -8.84
N ALA A 119 37.29 21.46 -7.57
CA ALA A 119 38.31 22.43 -7.22
C ALA A 119 39.59 22.02 -7.95
N LEU A 120 40.04 22.91 -8.83
CA LEU A 120 41.43 22.95 -9.30
C LEU A 120 42.32 23.46 -8.16
#